data_AF-A0A2N3F2X3-F1
#
_entry.id   AF-A0A2N3F2X3-F1
#
_cell.length_a   1.000
_cell.length_b   1.000
_cell.length_c   1.000
_cell.angle_alpha   90.00
_cell.angle_beta   90.00
_cell.angle_gamma   90.00
#
_symmetry.space_group_name_H-M   'P 1'
#
loop_
_entity.id
_entity.type
_entity.pdbx_description
1 polymer ?
#
loop_
_entity_poly.entity_id
_entity_poly.type
_entity_poly.pdbx_seq_one_letter_code
_entity_poly.pdbx_strand_id
1 'polypeptide(L)' 'TNGALNPARATATALFSDTWALGQLWIWWLAPMVGAAVVGVLYRIYGPTEDLEVTEVIIEA' A
#
# COMPACT_ATOMS: atom_id res chain seq x y z
N THR A 1 -10.69 -12.12 4.84
CA THR A 1 -9.99 -10.94 4.27
C THR A 1 -10.54 -10.52 2.91
N ASN A 2 -11.30 -11.34 2.15
CA ASN A 2 -11.91 -10.99 0.85
C ASN A 2 -10.98 -10.27 -0.15
N GLY A 3 -9.67 -10.54 -0.07
CA GLY A 3 -8.64 -9.88 -0.90
C GLY A 3 -8.51 -8.37 -0.66
N ALA A 4 -8.67 -7.87 0.57
CA ALA A 4 -8.48 -6.46 0.92
C ALA A 4 -7.00 -6.03 0.83
N LEU A 5 -6.48 -5.90 -0.40
CA LEU A 5 -5.15 -5.36 -0.71
C LEU A 5 -5.18 -3.85 -1.02
N ASN A 6 -6.38 -3.28 -1.15
CA ASN A 6 -6.60 -1.85 -1.37
C ASN A 6 -7.43 -1.30 -0.21
N PRO A 7 -6.85 -0.45 0.65
CA PRO A 7 -7.54 0.08 1.83
C PRO A 7 -8.78 0.94 1.50
N ALA A 8 -8.75 1.69 0.39
CA ALA A 8 -9.89 2.50 -0.03
C ALA A 8 -11.08 1.61 -0.47
N ARG A 9 -10.82 0.55 -1.23
CA ARG A 9 -11.85 -0.45 -1.57
C ARG A 9 -12.40 -1.11 -0.31
N ALA A 10 -11.53 -1.51 0.61
CA ALA A 10 -11.93 -2.15 1.86
C ALA A 10 -12.82 -1.24 2.71
N THR A 11 -12.49 0.06 2.76
CA THR A 11 -13.29 1.08 3.45
C THR A 11 -14.68 1.24 2.82
N ALA A 12 -14.75 1.31 1.48
CA ALA A 12 -16.03 1.39 0.77
C ALA A 12 -16.92 0.19 1.09
N THR A 13 -16.37 -1.03 1.06
CA THR A 13 -17.16 -2.23 1.41
C THR A 13 -17.57 -2.26 2.89
N ALA A 14 -16.71 -1.81 3.81
CA ALA A 14 -16.97 -1.85 5.24
C ALA A 14 -18.11 -0.89 5.66
N LEU A 15 -18.23 0.25 4.99
CA LEU A 15 -19.31 1.24 5.23
C LEU A 15 -20.71 0.70 4.92
N PHE A 16 -20.83 -0.23 3.97
CA PHE A 16 -22.11 -0.81 3.54
C PHE A 16 -22.28 -2.27 3.97
N SER A 17 -21.37 -2.79 4.79
CA SER A 17 -21.44 -4.14 5.36
C SER A 17 -21.97 -4.11 6.80
N ASP A 18 -22.17 -5.29 7.38
CA ASP A 18 -22.44 -5.43 8.81
C ASP A 18 -21.34 -4.77 9.67
N THR A 19 -21.73 -4.31 10.86
CA THR A 19 -20.89 -3.52 11.78
C THR A 19 -19.56 -4.17 12.17
N TRP A 20 -19.45 -5.51 12.10
CA TRP A 20 -18.20 -6.21 12.39
C TRP A 20 -17.06 -5.82 11.43
N ALA A 21 -17.37 -5.45 10.19
CA ALA A 21 -16.38 -5.10 9.17
C ALA A 21 -15.63 -3.81 9.52
N LEU A 22 -16.31 -2.82 10.10
CA LEU A 22 -15.69 -1.58 10.56
C LEU A 22 -14.68 -1.83 11.68
N GLY A 23 -14.97 -2.77 12.59
CA GLY A 23 -14.05 -3.18 13.65
C GLY A 23 -12.76 -3.85 13.13
N GLN A 24 -12.79 -4.38 11.91
CA GLN A 24 -11.63 -5.00 11.24
C GLN A 24 -10.95 -4.06 10.22
N LEU A 25 -11.44 -2.83 10.02
CA LEU A 25 -10.94 -1.97 8.96
C LEU A 25 -9.44 -1.63 9.12
N TRP A 26 -8.95 -1.54 10.36
CA TRP A 26 -7.56 -1.20 10.67
C TRP A 26 -6.54 -2.17 10.05
N ILE A 27 -6.80 -3.50 10.08
CA ILE A 27 -5.85 -4.48 9.56
C ILE A 27 -5.81 -4.43 8.03
N TRP A 28 -6.92 -4.03 7.39
CA TRP A 28 -6.99 -3.84 5.94
C TRP A 28 -6.32 -2.55 5.45
N TRP A 29 -5.98 -1.64 6.36
CA TRP A 29 -5.06 -0.53 6.10
C TRP A 29 -3.62 -0.91 6.41
N LEU A 30 -3.38 -1.45 7.60
CA LEU A 30 -2.03 -1.75 8.07
C LEU A 30 -1.33 -2.78 7.19
N ALA A 31 -1.97 -3.91 6.89
CA ALA A 31 -1.32 -5.01 6.18
C ALA A 31 -0.90 -4.63 4.75
N PRO A 32 -1.74 -3.97 3.91
CA PRO A 32 -1.30 -3.53 2.59
C PRO A 32 -0.19 -2.48 2.62
N MET A 33 -0.21 -1.54 3.56
CA MET A 33 0.85 -0.53 3.67
C MET A 33 2.18 -1.16 4.07
N VAL A 34 2.17 -2.07 5.05
CA VAL A 34 3.38 -2.81 5.45
C VAL A 34 3.90 -3.66 4.30
N GLY A 35 3.01 -4.37 3.58
CA GLY A 35 3.37 -5.13 2.39
C GLY A 35 3.99 -4.25 1.29
N ALA A 36 3.38 -3.10 1.00
CA ALA A 36 3.89 -2.15 0.03
C ALA A 36 5.25 -1.57 0.44
N ALA A 37 5.45 -1.24 1.73
CA ALA A 37 6.73 -0.75 2.23
C ALA A 37 7.84 -1.82 2.09
N VAL A 38 7.55 -3.07 2.47
CA VAL A 38 8.51 -4.18 2.33
C VAL A 38 8.86 -4.42 0.86
N VAL A 39 7.85 -4.52 -0.02
CA VAL A 39 8.09 -4.71 -1.46
C VAL A 39 8.84 -3.52 -2.06
N GLY A 40 8.49 -2.28 -1.68
CA GLY A 40 9.19 -1.08 -2.13
C GLY A 40 10.67 -1.06 -1.74
N VAL A 41 11.00 -1.46 -0.51
CA VAL A 41 12.39 -1.59 -0.06
C VAL A 41 13.11 -2.71 -0.81
N LEU A 42 12.50 -3.88 -0.95
CA LEU A 42 13.10 -4.99 -1.68
C LEU A 42 13.34 -4.64 -3.16
N TYR A 43 12.39 -3.97 -3.79
CA TYR A 43 12.53 -3.50 -5.17
C TYR A 43 13.62 -2.44 -5.30
N ARG A 44 13.78 -1.55 -4.33
CA ARG A 44 14.89 -0.59 -4.31
C ARG A 44 16.26 -1.26 -4.21
N ILE A 45 16.36 -2.38 -3.49
CA ILE A 45 17.64 -3.09 -3.26
C ILE A 45 17.97 -4.04 -4.41
N TYR A 46 16.97 -4.74 -4.95
CA TYR A 46 17.16 -5.85 -5.89
C TYR A 46 16.54 -5.64 -7.27
N GLY A 47 15.76 -4.57 -7.45
CA GLY A 47 15.04 -4.30 -8.69
C GLY A 47 15.97 -3.87 -9.83
N PRO A 48 15.54 -4.03 -11.09
CA PRO A 48 16.30 -3.60 -12.26
C PRO A 48 16.56 -2.09 -12.21
N THR A 49 17.78 -1.68 -12.49
CA THR A 49 18.18 -0.26 -12.41
C THR A 49 17.50 0.61 -13.45
N GLU A 50 17.11 0.03 -14.58
CA GLU A 50 16.43 0.70 -15.69
C GLU A 50 14.99 1.13 -15.34
N ASP A 51 14.36 0.45 -14.39
CA ASP A 51 13.00 0.75 -13.92
C ASP A 51 12.99 1.70 -12.72
N LEU A 52 14.15 1.96 -12.12
CA LEU A 52 14.30 2.94 -11.06
C LEU A 52 14.37 4.33 -11.69
N GLU A 53 13.24 5.01 -11.83
CA GLU A 53 13.22 6.44 -12.10
C GLU A 53 13.95 7.17 -10.96
N VAL A 54 15.21 7.52 -11.21
CA VAL A 54 15.95 8.43 -10.35
C VAL A 54 15.27 9.78 -10.53
N THR A 55 14.44 10.18 -9.57
CA THR A 55 14.03 11.58 -9.44
C THR A 55 15.31 12.40 -9.41
N GLU A 56 15.67 13.02 -10.53
CA GLU A 56 16.74 14.01 -10.56
C GLU A 56 16.27 15.11 -9.62
N VAL A 57 16.88 15.14 -8.43
CA VAL A 57 16.65 16.23 -7.49
C VAL A 57 17.24 17.44 -8.21
N ILE A 58 16.38 18.34 -8.67
CA ILE A 58 16.77 19.62 -9.25
C ILE A 58 17.39 20.44 -8.11
N ILE A 59 18.67 20.17 -7.84
CA ILE A 59 19.55 20.99 -6.99
C ILE A 59 20.56 21.65 -7.92
N GLU A 60 20.07 22.46 -8.85
CA GLU A 60 20.86 23.54 -9.42
C GLU A 60 19.99 24.80 -9.37
N ALA A 61 20.35 25.69 -8.44
CA ALA A 61 19.86 27.04 -8.29
C ALA A 61 21.07 27.98 -8.20
#